data_AF-A0A7J6SDB3-F1
#
_entry.id   AF-A0A7J6SDB3-F1
#
_cell.length_a   1.000
_cell.length_b   1.000
_cell.length_c   1.000
_cell.angle_alpha   90.00
_cell.angle_beta   90.00
_cell.angle_gamma   90.00
#
_symmetry.space_group_name_H-M   'P 1'
#
loop_
_entity.id
_entity.type
_entity.pdbx_description
1 polymer ?
#
loop_
_entity_poly.entity_id
_entity_poly.type
_entity_poly.pdbx_seq_one_letter_code
_entity_poly.pdbx_strand_id
1 'polypeptide(L)'
;ANHTMLFSNVPGPANSLYFAGKEVTGVQGIFLDAIPEVTLISYNGKVYYNVTLDHEVVKDWPSFEQLFRKELVDLGEAVGVPSDISL
;
A
#
# COMPACT_ATOMS: atom_id res chain seq x y z
N ALA A 1 7.34 20.73 -11.32
CA ALA A 1 8.12 19.55 -11.77
C ALA A 1 7.12 18.52 -12.28
N ASN A 2 7.34 17.93 -13.46
CA ASN A 2 6.45 16.93 -14.04
C ASN A 2 6.85 15.56 -13.50
N HIS A 3 6.16 15.10 -12.45
CA HIS A 3 6.36 13.76 -11.90
C HIS A 3 5.36 12.80 -12.53
N THR A 4 5.79 11.57 -12.80
CA THR A 4 4.93 10.51 -13.34
C THR A 4 4.22 9.69 -12.26
N MET A 5 4.67 9.83 -11.01
CA MET A 5 4.15 9.11 -9.85
C MET A 5 4.47 9.90 -8.57
N LEU A 6 3.57 9.80 -7.58
CA LEU A 6 3.79 10.31 -6.23
C LEU A 6 4.06 9.17 -5.26
N PHE A 7 4.94 9.43 -4.30
CA PHE A 7 5.26 8.52 -3.21
C PHE A 7 5.09 9.27 -1.89
N SER A 8 4.13 8.84 -1.09
CA SER A 8 3.85 9.39 0.23
C SER A 8 4.13 8.33 1.30
N ASN A 9 5.01 8.65 2.24
CA ASN A 9 5.37 7.77 3.36
C ASN A 9 5.12 8.51 4.67
N VAL A 10 4.02 8.18 5.33
CA VAL A 10 3.50 8.92 6.46
C VAL A 10 3.63 8.08 7.74
N PRO A 11 4.40 8.53 8.75
CA PRO A 11 4.45 7.85 10.03
C PRO A 11 3.12 8.01 10.77
N GLY A 12 2.51 6.89 11.14
CA GLY A 12 1.36 6.88 12.03
C GLY A 12 1.70 6.41 13.45
N PRO A 13 0.69 6.28 14.32
CA PRO A 13 0.84 5.88 15.72
C PRO A 13 1.52 4.51 15.90
N ALA A 14 2.46 4.43 16.84
CA ALA A 14 3.19 3.19 17.15
C ALA A 14 2.39 2.17 17.97
N ASN A 15 1.28 2.59 18.60
CA ASN A 15 0.44 1.75 19.46
C ASN A 15 -0.97 1.61 18.88
N SER A 16 -1.67 0.53 19.26
CA SER A 16 -3.10 0.35 18.96
C SER A 16 -3.92 1.55 19.40
N LEU A 17 -4.92 1.88 18.58
CA LEU A 17 -5.93 2.91 18.82
C LEU A 17 -7.31 2.26 18.81
N TYR A 18 -8.25 2.89 19.50
CA TYR A 18 -9.62 2.40 19.59
C TYR A 18 -10.59 3.48 19.10
N PHE A 19 -11.59 3.06 18.33
CA PHE A 19 -12.71 3.89 17.93
C PHE A 19 -14.01 3.22 18.37
N ALA A 20 -14.85 3.94 19.12
CA ALA A 20 -16.09 3.40 19.69
C ALA A 20 -15.88 2.07 20.47
N GLY A 21 -14.76 1.93 21.19
CA GLY A 21 -14.41 0.73 21.94
C GLY A 21 -13.96 -0.47 21.10
N LYS A 22 -13.74 -0.29 19.80
CA LYS A 22 -13.20 -1.31 18.89
C LYS A 22 -11.78 -0.96 18.49
N GLU A 23 -10.90 -1.95 18.45
CA GLU A 23 -9.53 -1.77 17.99
C GLU A 23 -9.51 -1.45 16.50
N VAL A 24 -8.74 -0.44 16.13
CA VAL A 24 -8.41 -0.17 14.73
C VAL A 24 -7.38 -1.20 14.29
N THR A 25 -7.72 -2.04 13.32
CA THR A 25 -6.86 -3.14 12.85
C THR A 25 -5.98 -2.78 11.66
N GLY A 26 -6.19 -1.60 11.08
CA GLY A 26 -5.41 -1.08 9.97
C GLY A 26 -5.83 0.32 9.56
N VAL A 27 -4.97 0.98 8.79
CA VAL A 27 -5.18 2.35 8.30
C VAL A 27 -4.81 2.41 6.82
N GLN A 28 -5.54 3.20 6.04
CA GLN A 28 -5.19 3.48 4.65
C GLN A 28 -5.43 4.96 4.36
N GLY A 29 -4.57 5.54 3.53
CA GLY A 29 -4.70 6.89 3.01
C GLY A 29 -4.95 6.80 1.51
N ILE A 30 -6.15 7.21 1.08
CA ILE A 30 -6.52 7.18 -0.34
C ILE A 30 -6.64 8.61 -0.82
N PHE A 31 -5.74 8.99 -1.73
CA PHE A 31 -5.73 10.28 -2.40
C PHE A 31 -6.11 10.08 -3.87
N LEU A 32 -7.05 10.89 -4.35
CA LEU A 32 -7.53 10.87 -5.73
C LEU A 32 -6.83 11.98 -6.51
N ASP A 33 -5.60 11.72 -6.90
CA ASP A 33 -4.76 12.66 -7.63
C ASP A 33 -4.88 12.48 -9.15
N ALA A 34 -4.44 13.50 -9.89
CA ALA A 34 -4.37 13.46 -11.36
C ALA A 34 -3.26 12.55 -11.91
N ILE A 35 -2.38 12.04 -11.03
CA ILE A 35 -1.31 11.09 -11.35
C ILE A 35 -1.33 9.93 -10.34
N PRO A 36 -0.82 8.74 -10.71
CA PRO A 36 -0.74 7.61 -9.79
C PRO A 36 0.02 7.96 -8.50
N GLU A 37 -0.50 7.49 -7.37
CA GLU A 37 0.13 7.67 -6.06
C GLU A 37 0.29 6.33 -5.33
N VAL A 38 1.49 6.13 -4.77
CA VAL A 38 1.76 5.10 -3.78
C VAL A 38 1.75 5.75 -2.39
N THR A 39 0.85 5.30 -1.53
CA THR A 39 0.75 5.81 -0.15
C THR A 39 1.12 4.70 0.82
N LEU A 40 2.03 4.98 1.75
CA LEU A 40 2.42 4.11 2.85
C LEU A 40 2.11 4.80 4.18
N ILE A 41 1.51 4.06 5.10
CA ILE A 41 1.24 4.51 6.47
C ILE A 41 1.70 3.43 7.46
N SER A 42 2.58 3.80 8.39
CA SER A 42 2.94 2.90 9.50
C SER A 42 1.91 2.99 10.62
N TYR A 43 1.44 1.87 11.14
CA TYR A 43 0.52 1.83 12.27
C TYR A 43 0.69 0.55 13.08
N ASN A 44 0.83 0.69 14.40
CA ASN A 44 0.89 -0.43 15.36
C ASN A 44 1.88 -1.54 14.93
N GLY A 45 3.11 -1.14 14.63
CA GLY A 45 4.19 -2.06 14.22
C GLY A 45 4.06 -2.65 12.81
N LYS A 46 3.06 -2.24 12.02
CA LYS A 46 2.86 -2.69 10.63
C LYS A 46 2.92 -1.51 9.66
N VAL A 47 3.17 -1.80 8.39
CA VAL A 47 3.06 -0.83 7.29
C VAL A 47 1.86 -1.23 6.44
N TYR A 48 0.98 -0.27 6.19
CA TYR A 48 -0.15 -0.39 5.28
C TYR A 48 0.17 0.42 4.04
N TYR A 49 -0.18 -0.12 2.87
CA TYR A 49 0.07 0.57 1.61
C TYR A 49 -1.15 0.44 0.68
N ASN A 50 -1.26 1.38 -0.24
CA ASN A 50 -2.15 1.31 -1.40
C ASN A 50 -1.52 2.03 -2.59
N VAL A 51 -1.92 1.62 -3.79
CA VAL A 51 -1.61 2.32 -5.05
C VAL A 51 -2.93 2.80 -5.63
N THR A 52 -3.10 4.11 -5.77
CA THR A 52 -4.29 4.70 -6.38
C THR A 52 -4.02 4.95 -7.86
N LEU A 53 -4.92 4.46 -8.72
CA LEU A 53 -4.81 4.52 -10.17
C LEU A 53 -6.10 5.08 -10.77
N ASP A 54 -5.99 5.82 -11.87
CA ASP A 54 -7.12 6.17 -12.72
C ASP A 54 -7.44 4.99 -13.66
N HIS A 55 -8.62 4.38 -13.51
CA HIS A 55 -9.04 3.26 -14.36
C HIS A 55 -9.28 3.68 -15.81
N GLU A 56 -9.43 4.98 -16.10
CA GLU A 56 -9.54 5.47 -17.46
C GLU A 56 -8.20 5.50 -18.20
N VAL A 57 -7.09 5.50 -17.45
CA VAL A 57 -5.73 5.48 -17.98
C VAL A 57 -5.10 4.09 -17.84
N VAL A 58 -5.22 3.47 -16.66
CA VAL A 58 -4.66 2.16 -16.34
C VAL A 58 -5.76 1.09 -16.52
N LYS A 59 -5.93 0.66 -17.76
CA LYS A 59 -7.02 -0.25 -18.16
C LYS A 59 -6.88 -1.67 -17.62
N ASP A 60 -5.65 -2.17 -17.49
CA ASP A 60 -5.36 -3.53 -17.01
C ASP A 60 -4.83 -3.51 -15.57
N TRP A 61 -5.57 -2.85 -14.68
CA TRP A 61 -5.23 -2.79 -13.26
C TRP A 61 -5.19 -4.18 -12.57
N PRO A 62 -5.98 -5.21 -12.96
CA PRO A 62 -5.87 -6.53 -12.34
C PRO A 62 -4.51 -7.18 -12.60
N SER A 63 -3.97 -7.07 -13.82
CA SER A 63 -2.62 -7.56 -14.11
C SER A 63 -1.55 -6.77 -13.34
N PHE A 64 -1.72 -5.44 -13.22
CA PHE A 64 -0.83 -4.62 -12.40
C PHE A 64 -0.80 -5.09 -10.93
N GLU A 65 -1.97 -5.33 -10.33
CA GLU A 65 -2.08 -5.84 -8.96
C GLU A 65 -1.34 -7.19 -8.80
N GLN A 66 -1.57 -8.12 -9.73
CA GLN A 66 -0.93 -9.44 -9.69
C GLN A 66 0.59 -9.35 -9.80
N LEU A 67 1.09 -8.55 -10.74
CA LEU A 67 2.52 -8.33 -10.94
C LEU A 67 3.16 -7.70 -9.70
N PHE A 68 2.50 -6.72 -9.09
CA PHE A 68 2.99 -6.09 -7.87
C PHE A 68 3.05 -7.06 -6.69
N ARG A 69 2.00 -7.87 -6.48
CA ARG A 69 2.00 -8.92 -5.45
C ARG A 69 3.09 -9.95 -5.68
N LYS A 70 3.27 -10.38 -6.94
CA LYS A 70 4.34 -11.30 -7.31
C LYS A 70 5.72 -10.72 -6.97
N GLU A 71 5.98 -9.48 -7.35
CA GLU A 71 7.26 -8.83 -7.06
C GLU A 71 7.53 -8.71 -5.54
N LEU A 72 6.50 -8.43 -4.74
CA LEU A 72 6.65 -8.40 -3.28
C LEU A 72 7.01 -9.78 -2.70
N VAL A 73 6.43 -10.86 -3.23
CA VAL A 73 6.77 -12.23 -2.84
C VAL A 73 8.20 -12.56 -3.26
N ASP A 74 8.55 -12.32 -4.53
CA ASP A 74 9.87 -12.58 -5.08
C ASP A 74 10.97 -11.80 -4.30
N LEU A 75 10.69 -10.54 -3.90
CA LEU A 75 11.58 -9.75 -3.06
C LEU A 75 11.76 -10.37 -1.67
N GLY A 76 10.66 -10.79 -1.03
CA GLY A 76 10.68 -11.45 0.27
C GLY A 76 11.54 -12.72 0.25
N GLU A 77 11.37 -13.56 -0.77
CA GLU A 77 12.18 -14.76 -0.98
C GLU A 77 13.68 -14.42 -1.12
N ALA A 78 14.01 -13.40 -1.91
CA ALA A 78 15.39 -12.99 -2.15
C ALA A 78 16.12 -12.51 -0.86
N VAL A 79 15.38 -11.99 0.12
CA VAL A 79 15.94 -11.52 1.41
C VAL A 79 15.67 -12.46 2.58
N GLY A 80 15.07 -13.63 2.33
CA GLY A 80 14.77 -14.63 3.38
C GLY A 80 13.63 -14.21 4.32
N VAL A 81 12.70 -13.38 3.86
CA VAL A 81 11.49 -12.98 4.60
C VAL A 81 10.29 -13.80 4.11
N PRO A 82 9.66 -14.62 4.97
CA PRO A 82 8.50 -15.40 4.58
C PRO A 82 7.30 -14.50 4.27
N SER A 83 6.54 -14.86 3.22
CA SER A 83 5.32 -14.16 2.82
C SER A 83 4.07 -14.95 3.22
N ASP A 84 3.07 -14.25 3.75
CA ASP A 84 1.71 -14.73 3.98
C ASP A 84 0.74 -14.29 2.86
N ILE A 85 1.25 -13.62 1.82
CA ILE A 85 0.48 -13.20 0.65
C ILE A 85 0.07 -14.43 -0.15
N SER A 86 -1.24 -14.67 -0.25
CA SER A 86 -1.80 -15.64 -1.19
C SER A 86 -1.79 -15.05 -2.61
N LEU A 87 -1.18 -15.76 -3.55
CA LEU A 87 -1.20 -15.46 -4.99
C LEU A 87 -2.40 -16.12 -5.68
#